data_AF-A0A354XTV9-F1
#
_entry.id   AF-A0A354XTV9-F1
#
_cell.length_a   1.000
_cell.length_b   1.000
_cell.length_c   1.000
_cell.angle_alpha   90.00
_cell.angle_beta   90.00
_cell.angle_gamma   90.00
#
_symmetry.space_group_name_H-M   'P 1'
#
loop_
_entity.id
_entity.type
_entity.pdbx_description
1 polymer ?
#
loop_
_entity_poly.entity_id
_entity_poly.type
_entity_poly.pdbx_seq_one_letter_code
_entity_poly.pdbx_strand_id
1 'polypeptide(L)'
;RMDAYSPSLIARGLKVMIGKGTRSAQVVDAMKQYTGVYFAAIGGAAALMAKCVESAEVIAFEELGTEAVRRLTVKELPVVVAIDCRGNDVYKLAREIYEQSI
;
A
#
# COMPACT_ATOMS: atom_id res chain seq x y z
N ARG A 1 6.02 -8.35 -2.59
CA ARG A 1 5.43 -9.68 -2.26
C ARG A 1 4.06 -9.85 -2.90
N MET A 2 3.13 -8.89 -2.74
CA MET A 2 1.80 -8.96 -3.36
C MET A 2 1.76 -8.59 -4.85
N ASP A 3 2.87 -8.10 -5.40
CA ASP A 3 2.98 -7.62 -6.79
C ASP A 3 2.51 -8.60 -7.86
N ALA A 4 2.65 -9.91 -7.66
CA ALA A 4 2.16 -10.92 -8.59
C ALA A 4 0.62 -10.92 -8.72
N TYR A 5 -0.08 -10.48 -7.67
CA TYR A 5 -1.55 -10.50 -7.59
C TYR A 5 -2.16 -9.10 -7.79
N SER A 6 -1.44 -8.06 -7.38
CA SER A 6 -1.92 -6.67 -7.38
C SER A 6 -2.51 -6.20 -8.73
N PRO A 7 -1.90 -6.43 -9.91
CA PRO A 7 -2.48 -5.99 -11.19
C PRO A 7 -3.89 -6.55 -11.43
N SER A 8 -4.06 -7.85 -11.13
CA SER A 8 -5.33 -8.57 -11.30
C SER A 8 -6.42 -8.04 -10.34
N LEU A 9 -6.04 -7.72 -9.10
CA LEU A 9 -6.94 -7.14 -8.11
C LEU A 9 -7.33 -5.70 -8.45
N ILE A 10 -6.36 -4.90 -8.93
CA ILE A 10 -6.57 -3.51 -9.36
C ILE A 10 -7.58 -3.44 -10.50
N ALA A 11 -7.41 -4.30 -11.51
CA ALA A 11 -8.36 -4.41 -12.63
C ALA A 11 -9.79 -4.77 -12.18
N ARG A 12 -9.95 -5.43 -11.03
CA ARG A 12 -11.23 -5.85 -10.45
C ARG A 12 -11.78 -4.89 -9.40
N GLY A 13 -11.13 -3.75 -9.17
CA GLY A 13 -11.65 -2.68 -8.31
C GLY A 13 -10.80 -2.34 -7.09
N LEU A 14 -9.66 -3.00 -6.85
CA LEU A 14 -8.73 -2.54 -5.80
C LEU A 14 -8.14 -1.18 -6.18
N LYS A 15 -8.54 -0.11 -5.47
CA LYS A 15 -8.09 1.27 -5.76
C LYS A 15 -6.96 1.75 -4.87
N VAL A 16 -6.92 1.26 -3.63
CA VAL A 16 -5.96 1.74 -2.63
C VAL A 16 -5.22 0.56 -2.05
N MET A 17 -3.90 0.70 -1.94
CA MET A 17 -3.04 -0.25 -1.27
C MET A 17 -2.23 0.50 -0.22
N ILE A 18 -2.04 -0.11 0.96
CA ILE A 18 -1.17 0.42 2.01
C ILE A 18 -0.12 -0.66 2.32
N GLY A 19 1.15 -0.28 2.34
CA GLY A 19 2.23 -1.22 2.59
C GLY A 19 3.57 -0.55 2.84
N LYS A 20 4.66 -1.30 2.66
CA LYS A 20 6.02 -0.78 2.75
C LYS A 20 6.88 -1.26 1.58
N GLY A 21 7.82 -0.42 1.18
CA GLY A 21 8.76 -0.69 0.09
C GLY A 21 8.17 -0.45 -1.30
N THR A 22 9.03 -0.68 -2.29
CA THR A 22 8.76 -0.43 -3.71
C THR A 22 7.72 -1.38 -4.30
N ARG A 23 7.16 -0.99 -5.45
CA ARG A 23 6.32 -1.82 -6.30
C ARG A 23 6.98 -2.01 -7.67
N SER A 24 6.70 -3.15 -8.28
CA SER A 24 7.13 -3.48 -9.64
C SER A 24 6.44 -2.58 -10.68
N ALA A 25 7.06 -2.44 -11.84
CA ALA A 25 6.51 -1.67 -12.95
C ALA A 25 5.10 -2.12 -13.34
N GLN A 26 4.84 -3.43 -13.36
CA GLN A 26 3.53 -4.01 -13.68
C GLN A 26 2.42 -3.51 -12.75
N VAL A 27 2.71 -3.35 -11.45
CA VAL A 27 1.76 -2.80 -10.48
C VAL A 27 1.52 -1.32 -10.75
N VAL A 28 2.58 -0.55 -11.00
CA VAL A 28 2.49 0.89 -11.32
C VAL A 28 1.68 1.12 -12.60
N ASP A 29 1.91 0.31 -13.63
CA ASP A 29 1.17 0.39 -14.89
C ASP A 29 -0.31 0.05 -14.70
N ALA A 30 -0.63 -0.98 -13.91
CA ALA A 30 -2.02 -1.28 -13.55
C ALA A 30 -2.66 -0.13 -12.75
N MET A 31 -1.94 0.48 -11.81
CA MET A 31 -2.42 1.65 -11.08
C MET A 31 -2.72 2.84 -12.01
N LYS A 32 -1.88 3.08 -13.01
CA LYS A 32 -2.12 4.12 -14.03
C LYS A 32 -3.35 3.81 -14.87
N GLN A 33 -3.48 2.57 -15.31
CA GLN A 33 -4.57 2.14 -16.19
C GLN A 33 -5.94 2.18 -15.49
N TYR A 34 -6.00 1.76 -14.23
CA TYR A 34 -7.26 1.58 -13.51
C TYR A 34 -7.46 2.61 -12.38
N THR A 35 -6.64 3.66 -12.34
CA THR A 35 -6.66 4.73 -11.33
C THR A 35 -6.53 4.18 -9.91
N GLY A 36 -5.30 3.86 -9.50
CA GLY A 36 -4.97 3.38 -8.15
C GLY A 36 -3.94 4.26 -7.43
N VAL A 37 -3.89 4.16 -6.11
CA VAL A 37 -2.90 4.86 -5.25
C VAL A 37 -2.26 3.87 -4.28
N TYR A 38 -0.95 3.99 -4.06
CA TYR A 38 -0.23 3.22 -3.07
C TYR A 38 0.34 4.13 -1.99
N PHE A 39 -0.04 3.84 -0.76
CA PHE A 39 0.45 4.51 0.42
C PHE A 39 1.55 3.71 1.11
N ALA A 40 2.61 4.41 1.50
CA ALA A 40 3.60 3.87 2.41
C ALA A 40 3.16 4.09 3.87
N ALA A 41 3.06 3.01 4.62
CA ALA A 41 2.97 3.03 6.07
C ALA A 41 4.37 3.21 6.70
N ILE A 42 4.42 3.85 7.87
CA ILE A 42 5.68 4.08 8.58
C ILE A 42 6.15 2.78 9.24
N GLY A 43 7.22 2.19 8.70
CA GLY A 43 7.81 0.97 9.24
C GLY A 43 8.31 1.14 10.68
N GLY A 44 8.05 0.16 11.54
CA GLY A 44 8.47 0.18 12.95
C GLY A 44 7.51 0.91 13.90
N ALA A 45 6.52 1.66 13.37
CA ALA A 45 5.55 2.41 14.17
C ALA A 45 4.24 1.63 14.45
N ALA A 46 4.26 0.30 14.43
CA ALA A 46 3.04 -0.52 14.49
C ALA A 46 2.20 -0.27 15.75
N ALA A 47 2.84 -0.16 16.92
CA ALA A 47 2.14 0.12 18.18
C ALA A 47 1.46 1.51 18.20
N LEU A 48 2.04 2.50 17.50
CA LEU A 48 1.45 3.82 17.35
C LEU A 48 0.28 3.78 16.36
N MET A 49 0.47 3.13 15.21
CA MET A 49 -0.58 2.99 14.19
C MET A 49 -1.77 2.15 14.70
N ALA A 50 -1.54 1.21 15.62
CA ALA A 50 -2.60 0.45 16.28
C ALA A 50 -3.55 1.36 17.09
N LYS A 51 -3.09 2.52 17.57
CA LYS A 51 -3.96 3.50 18.25
C LYS A 51 -4.96 4.18 17.30
N CYS A 52 -4.70 4.14 15.99
CA CYS A 52 -5.61 4.65 14.97
C CYS A 52 -6.72 3.65 14.62
N VAL A 53 -6.67 2.41 15.13
CA VAL A 53 -7.65 1.36 14.82
C VAL A 53 -8.81 1.45 15.82
N GLU A 54 -10.00 1.77 15.33
CA GLU A 54 -11.23 1.83 16.13
C GLU A 54 -11.91 0.45 16.23
N SER A 55 -11.82 -0.37 15.17
CA SER A 55 -12.31 -1.74 15.19
C SER A 55 -11.54 -2.66 14.24
N ALA A 56 -11.52 -3.95 14.54
CA ALA A 56 -10.91 -4.99 13.73
C ALA A 56 -11.75 -6.28 13.76
N GLU A 57 -12.45 -6.56 12.67
CA GLU A 57 -13.34 -7.73 12.52
C GLU A 57 -12.74 -8.72 11.51
N VAL A 58 -12.66 -10.01 11.86
CA VAL A 58 -12.30 -11.06 10.89
C VAL A 58 -13.50 -11.34 10.00
N ILE A 59 -13.34 -11.20 8.68
CA ILE A 59 -14.44 -11.35 7.72
C ILE A 59 -14.27 -12.53 6.76
N ALA A 60 -13.08 -13.15 6.72
CA ALA A 60 -12.83 -14.37 5.98
C ALA A 60 -11.55 -15.08 6.47
N PHE A 61 -11.52 -16.40 6.31
CA PHE A 61 -10.35 -17.26 6.55
C PHE A 61 -9.81 -17.16 7.98
N GLU A 62 -10.67 -17.33 8.98
CA GLU A 62 -10.31 -17.22 10.40
C GLU A 62 -9.17 -18.18 10.80
N GLU A 63 -9.12 -19.34 10.17
CA GLU A 63 -8.08 -20.35 10.36
C GLU A 63 -6.66 -19.86 10.04
N LEU A 64 -6.51 -18.78 9.26
CA LEU A 64 -5.23 -18.17 8.92
C LEU A 64 -4.68 -17.25 10.02
N GLY A 65 -5.41 -17.07 11.13
CA GLY A 65 -4.94 -16.31 12.28
C GLY A 65 -4.58 -14.87 11.93
N THR A 66 -3.32 -14.47 12.11
CA THR A 66 -2.84 -13.10 11.83
C THR A 66 -2.91 -12.73 10.34
N GLU A 67 -3.02 -13.70 9.44
CA GLU A 67 -3.16 -13.48 8.00
C GLU A 67 -4.61 -13.44 7.51
N ALA A 68 -5.58 -13.72 8.38
CA ALA A 68 -7.01 -13.65 8.05
C ALA A 68 -7.41 -12.26 7.53
N VAL A 69 -8.39 -12.22 6.63
CA VAL A 69 -8.89 -10.97 6.05
C VAL A 69 -9.69 -10.24 7.11
N ARG A 70 -9.27 -9.00 7.40
CA ARG A 70 -9.89 -8.16 8.43
C ARG A 70 -10.52 -6.91 7.83
N ARG A 71 -11.72 -6.58 8.29
CA ARG A 71 -12.31 -5.26 8.12
C ARG A 71 -11.84 -4.39 9.27
N LEU A 72 -11.10 -3.34 8.94
CA LEU A 72 -10.61 -2.37 9.92
C LEU A 72 -11.38 -1.05 9.75
N THR A 73 -11.84 -0.48 10.86
CA THR A 73 -12.20 0.94 10.93
C THR A 73 -11.03 1.68 11.52
N VAL A 74 -10.54 2.71 10.83
CA VAL A 74 -9.38 3.50 11.26
C VAL A 74 -9.71 4.99 11.23
N LYS A 75 -9.13 5.73 12.16
CA LYS A 75 -9.23 7.19 12.25
C LYS A 75 -7.85 7.80 12.29
N GLU A 76 -7.64 8.82 11.45
CA GLU A 76 -6.39 9.59 11.38
C GLU A 76 -5.14 8.72 11.21
N LEU A 77 -5.22 7.66 10.38
CA LEU A 77 -4.11 6.76 10.11
C LEU A 77 -3.01 7.50 9.31
N PRO A 78 -1.80 7.69 9.86
CA PRO A 78 -0.74 8.41 9.16
C PRO A 78 -0.13 7.53 8.07
N VAL A 79 -0.22 8.01 6.83
CA VAL A 79 0.37 7.36 5.65
C VAL A 79 0.88 8.40 4.65
N VAL A 80 1.83 8.01 3.80
CA VAL A 80 2.40 8.87 2.76
C VAL A 80 2.03 8.34 1.38
N VAL A 81 1.63 9.21 0.45
CA VAL A 81 1.46 8.81 -0.96
C VAL A 81 2.83 8.47 -1.53
N ALA A 82 3.10 7.18 -1.72
CA ALA A 82 4.37 6.72 -2.25
C ALA A 82 4.33 6.56 -3.77
N ILE A 83 3.18 6.11 -4.31
CA ILE A 83 2.94 6.05 -5.74
C ILE A 83 1.55 6.62 -6.04
N ASP A 84 1.49 7.67 -6.85
CA ASP A 84 0.24 8.30 -7.27
C ASP A 84 -0.41 7.61 -8.48
N CYS A 85 -1.62 8.02 -8.84
CA CYS A 85 -2.36 7.43 -9.96
C CYS A 85 -1.80 7.74 -11.35
N ARG A 86 -0.79 8.61 -11.45
CA ARG A 86 -0.04 8.87 -12.69
C ARG A 86 1.22 8.02 -12.79
N GLY A 87 1.54 7.28 -11.72
CA GLY A 87 2.72 6.43 -11.61
C GLY A 87 3.97 7.17 -11.14
N ASN A 88 3.83 8.37 -10.57
CA ASN A 88 4.96 9.02 -9.90
C ASN A 88 5.31 8.21 -8.66
N ASP A 89 6.53 7.70 -8.59
CA ASP A 89 7.02 6.80 -7.54
C ASP A 89 8.15 7.46 -6.76
N VAL A 90 7.88 7.87 -5.52
CA VAL A 90 8.85 8.54 -4.64
C VAL A 90 10.09 7.69 -4.40
N TYR A 91 9.98 6.37 -4.37
CA TYR A 91 11.14 5.52 -4.13
C TYR A 91 12.15 5.56 -5.28
N LYS A 92 11.66 5.73 -6.51
CA LYS A 92 12.52 5.90 -7.70
C LYS A 92 13.05 7.32 -7.78
N LEU A 93 12.17 8.31 -7.68
CA LEU A 93 12.52 9.72 -7.79
C LEU A 93 13.55 10.13 -6.74
N ALA A 94 13.38 9.72 -5.48
CA ALA A 94 14.33 10.05 -4.42
C ALA A 94 15.72 9.46 -4.67
N ARG A 95 15.78 8.25 -5.24
CA ARG A 95 17.04 7.60 -5.60
C ARG A 95 17.73 8.34 -6.75
N GLU A 96 16.98 8.68 -7.80
CA GLU A 96 17.49 9.42 -8.96
C GLU A 96 18.04 10.79 -8.55
N ILE A 97 17.31 11.52 -7.71
CA ILE A 97 17.74 12.83 -7.18
C ILE A 97 19.05 12.68 -6.39
N TYR A 98 19.15 11.66 -5.53
CA TYR A 98 20.36 11.42 -4.75
C TYR A 98 21.56 11.08 -5.64
N GLU A 99 21.37 10.20 -6.63
CA GLU A 99 22.41 9.82 -7.60
C GLU A 99 22.90 11.01 -8.43
N GLN A 100 22.04 11.99 -8.73
CA GLN A 100 22.39 13.23 -9.43
C GLN A 100 23.08 14.28 -8.54
N SER A 101 23.01 14.13 -7.22
CA SER A 101 23.58 15.08 -6.25
C SER A 101 25.02 14.77 -5.84
N ILE A 102 25.57 13.64 -6.32
CA ILE A 102 26.94 13.17 -6.11
C ILE A 102 27.75 13.46 -7.37
#